data_AF-A0A2W1BD69-F1
#
_entry.id   AF-A0A2W1BD69-F1
#
_cell.length_a   1.000
_cell.length_b   1.000
_cell.length_c   1.000
_cell.angle_alpha   90.00
_cell.angle_beta   90.00
_cell.angle_gamma   90.00
#
_symmetry.space_group_name_H-M   'P 1'
#
loop_
_entity.id
_entity.type
_entity.pdbx_description
1 polymer ?
#
loop_
_entity_poly.entity_id
_entity_poly.type
_entity_poly.pdbx_seq_one_letter_code
_entity_poly.pdbx_strand_id
1 'polypeptide(L)'
;MKIYFILVMDYNNILFAIFALICLNDAVKVNMQGAVSIGKEVMDTISHYMQKNTIASGRRSMTFSKENDVLYLIIKSTYLCRDLDFCDGNLEQFLNEYIMVQTKSIEAIFEGILSQKDLGNEETQLVKRLIFEEELKKCLREIRKLLRSINMKVSTSNDPYMWSELIKKVSIMFQTAAIEFASHRLEGSPKDINEVKKKLKQKFVIATAIVEGKYESKLCSEYDICIKAYECTKALDTLLGSFKDMEEDNVKIFIRYVSEALMETKFYSHVSDVTANEMQIILNDMAYSDNVPTKEVLLTIHRTVEDRLNSLITKKHMINGRDVELVHAILSDMDHIYGKHNVDPFHNFMTSYFEWSRTGSRLGTPVRTLLKEISDELSEVEADLSLKLINEVRAFLEITVDPEK
;
A
#
# COMPACT_ATOMS: atom_id res chain seq x y z
N MET A 1 -26.09 31.00 -8.02
CA MET A 1 -24.95 31.62 -7.31
C MET A 1 -24.12 30.49 -6.73
N LYS A 2 -22.91 30.28 -7.28
CA LYS A 2 -22.03 29.14 -6.99
C LYS A 2 -21.37 29.35 -5.64
N ILE A 3 -21.62 28.44 -4.69
CA ILE A 3 -20.91 28.42 -3.41
C ILE A 3 -19.74 27.44 -3.58
N TYR A 4 -18.57 28.03 -3.84
CA TYR A 4 -17.27 27.41 -3.63
C TYR A 4 -17.03 27.35 -2.12
N PHE A 5 -16.80 26.16 -1.55
CA PHE A 5 -16.23 26.06 -0.21
C PHE A 5 -15.20 24.92 -0.14
N ILE A 6 -13.93 25.35 -0.19
CA ILE A 6 -12.83 24.97 0.71
C ILE A 6 -12.53 23.46 0.80
N LEU A 7 -11.72 22.96 -0.15
CA LEU A 7 -10.73 21.90 0.10
C LEU A 7 -9.37 22.60 0.20
N VAL A 8 -9.00 23.01 1.40
CA VAL A 8 -7.61 23.37 1.72
C VAL A 8 -6.85 22.05 1.73
N MET A 9 -6.30 21.71 0.57
CA MET A 9 -5.19 20.77 0.43
C MET A 9 -4.02 21.41 1.17
N ASP A 10 -3.67 20.87 2.34
CA ASP A 10 -2.42 21.21 3.01
C ASP A 10 -1.38 20.14 2.65
N TYR A 11 -0.39 20.59 1.87
CA TYR A 11 0.69 19.86 1.26
C TYR A 11 1.88 19.77 2.24
N ASN A 12 2.12 18.63 2.92
CA ASN A 12 3.38 18.30 3.66
C ASN A 12 3.52 16.79 4.06
N ASN A 13 2.84 15.84 3.40
CA ASN A 13 2.41 14.54 3.98
C ASN A 13 3.36 13.32 3.90
N ILE A 14 4.65 13.44 4.21
CA ILE A 14 5.58 12.73 3.32
C ILE A 14 6.82 12.05 3.95
N LEU A 15 7.32 12.49 5.10
CA LEU A 15 8.55 11.93 5.69
C LEU A 15 8.51 10.42 6.03
N PHE A 16 7.34 9.79 5.96
CA PHE A 16 6.99 8.66 6.82
C PHE A 16 6.95 7.30 6.16
N ALA A 17 7.00 7.22 4.84
CA ALA A 17 6.95 5.92 4.17
C ALA A 17 8.13 4.99 4.55
N ILE A 18 9.28 5.55 4.92
CA ILE A 18 10.48 4.77 5.33
C ILE A 18 10.50 4.49 6.84
N PHE A 19 9.99 5.42 7.66
CA PHE A 19 10.02 5.31 9.13
C PHE A 19 8.74 4.73 9.74
N ALA A 20 7.62 4.70 9.02
CA ALA A 20 6.44 3.92 9.41
C ALA A 20 6.78 2.43 9.52
N LEU A 21 7.76 1.96 8.74
CA LEU A 21 8.29 0.61 8.84
C LEU A 21 8.85 0.28 10.22
N ILE A 22 9.22 1.27 11.05
CA ILE A 22 9.72 1.09 12.42
C ILE A 22 8.66 0.55 13.40
N CYS A 23 7.37 0.62 13.08
CA CYS A 23 6.28 0.17 13.96
C CYS A 23 5.96 -1.34 13.93
N LEU A 24 6.85 -2.19 13.43
CA LEU A 24 6.66 -3.64 13.52
C LEU A 24 6.95 -4.13 14.94
N ASN A 25 5.98 -4.00 15.84
CA ASN A 25 5.93 -4.91 16.97
C ASN A 25 5.26 -6.19 16.50
N ASP A 26 5.92 -7.31 16.75
CA ASP A 26 5.43 -8.63 16.44
C ASP A 26 3.96 -8.78 16.87
N ALA A 27 3.21 -9.52 16.06
CA ALA A 27 2.05 -10.27 16.54
C ALA A 27 2.50 -11.33 17.57
N VAL A 28 3.08 -10.92 18.69
CA VAL A 28 3.28 -11.74 19.90
C VAL A 28 2.28 -11.23 20.91
N LYS A 29 1.14 -11.92 20.94
CA LYS A 29 0.23 -11.94 22.08
C LYS A 29 1.02 -12.14 23.37
N VAL A 30 1.08 -11.13 24.22
CA VAL A 30 1.14 -11.36 25.66
C VAL A 30 -0.28 -11.24 26.18
N ASN A 31 -0.85 -12.42 26.39
CA ASN A 31 -2.19 -12.66 26.89
C ASN A 31 -2.34 -12.07 28.30
N MET A 32 -3.23 -11.08 28.46
CA MET A 32 -3.89 -10.82 29.74
C MET A 32 -5.39 -10.72 29.52
N GLN A 33 -6.06 -11.89 29.53
CA GLN A 33 -7.46 -12.13 29.94
C GLN A 33 -8.51 -11.24 29.25
N GLY A 34 -9.38 -11.69 28.34
CA GLY A 34 -9.93 -13.01 28.11
C GLY A 34 -11.38 -12.85 27.65
N ALA A 35 -11.65 -12.99 26.34
CA ALA A 35 -12.92 -13.44 25.76
C ALA A 35 -12.70 -13.60 24.26
N VAL A 36 -12.49 -14.85 23.87
CA VAL A 36 -12.15 -15.28 22.52
C VAL A 36 -13.44 -15.35 21.69
N SER A 37 -13.65 -14.43 20.74
CA SER A 37 -14.61 -14.62 19.65
C SER A 37 -13.86 -15.11 18.40
N ILE A 38 -13.51 -16.40 18.41
CA ILE A 38 -13.02 -17.13 17.24
C ILE A 38 -14.22 -17.30 16.29
N GLY A 39 -14.15 -16.76 15.08
CA GLY A 39 -15.21 -17.04 14.09
C GLY A 39 -15.02 -16.52 12.67
N LYS A 40 -14.46 -15.30 12.47
CA LYS A 40 -14.42 -14.69 11.12
C LYS A 40 -13.01 -14.42 10.60
N GLU A 41 -12.13 -13.86 11.40
CA GLU A 41 -10.76 -13.53 10.98
C GLU A 41 -9.90 -14.77 10.71
N VAL A 42 -10.11 -15.84 11.48
CA VAL A 42 -9.49 -17.15 11.23
C VAL A 42 -10.03 -17.75 9.92
N MET A 43 -11.31 -17.57 9.60
CA MET A 43 -11.91 -18.09 8.37
C MET A 43 -11.51 -17.27 7.13
N ASP A 44 -11.35 -15.95 7.25
CA ASP A 44 -10.80 -15.09 6.19
C ASP A 44 -9.33 -15.41 5.93
N THR A 45 -8.57 -15.68 7.00
CA THR A 45 -7.17 -16.11 6.92
C THR A 45 -7.05 -17.51 6.31
N ILE A 46 -7.88 -18.48 6.74
CA ILE A 46 -7.92 -19.82 6.14
C ILE A 46 -8.38 -19.78 4.68
N SER A 47 -9.35 -18.93 4.33
CA SER A 47 -9.79 -18.76 2.94
C SER A 47 -8.68 -18.16 2.07
N HIS A 48 -7.90 -17.24 2.63
CA HIS A 48 -6.70 -16.68 2.00
C HIS A 48 -5.63 -17.76 1.78
N TYR A 49 -5.43 -18.70 2.73
CA TYR A 49 -4.50 -19.83 2.59
C TYR A 49 -5.00 -20.95 1.67
N MET A 50 -6.31 -21.19 1.61
CA MET A 50 -6.92 -22.28 0.80
C MET A 50 -7.11 -21.94 -0.68
N GLN A 51 -6.99 -20.67 -1.09
CA GLN A 51 -7.10 -20.28 -2.50
C GLN A 51 -5.94 -20.77 -3.39
N LYS A 52 -4.94 -21.48 -2.83
CA LYS A 52 -3.78 -21.94 -3.58
C LYS A 52 -3.98 -23.23 -4.40
N ASN A 53 -5.12 -23.92 -4.34
CA ASN A 53 -5.52 -24.93 -5.34
C ASN A 53 -6.92 -25.48 -5.05
N THR A 54 -7.94 -24.97 -5.76
CA THR A 54 -9.14 -25.76 -6.07
C THR A 54 -9.56 -25.51 -7.53
N ILE A 55 -8.83 -26.16 -8.44
CA ILE A 55 -9.52 -26.95 -9.46
C ILE A 55 -10.18 -28.11 -8.70
N ALA A 56 -11.31 -27.82 -8.04
CA ALA A 56 -12.20 -28.86 -7.55
C ALA A 56 -12.96 -29.39 -8.77
N SER A 57 -12.33 -30.30 -9.50
CA SER A 57 -13.03 -31.20 -10.41
C SER A 57 -13.96 -32.06 -9.54
N GLY A 58 -15.23 -31.70 -9.53
CA GLY A 58 -16.31 -32.41 -8.83
C GLY A 58 -17.60 -32.27 -9.63
N ARG A 59 -17.77 -33.16 -10.61
CA ARG A 59 -18.97 -33.48 -11.42
C ARG A 59 -20.12 -32.43 -11.42
N ARG A 60 -20.20 -31.70 -12.53
CA ARG A 60 -21.23 -30.71 -12.96
C ARG A 60 -21.06 -29.26 -12.45
N SER A 61 -19.90 -28.64 -12.70
CA SER A 61 -19.87 -27.19 -12.90
C SER A 61 -19.80 -26.92 -14.40
N MET A 62 -20.78 -26.19 -14.94
CA MET A 62 -20.65 -25.63 -16.27
C MET A 62 -19.39 -24.75 -16.28
N THR A 63 -18.54 -24.95 -17.27
CA THR A 63 -17.42 -24.08 -17.59
C THR A 63 -17.92 -22.63 -17.65
N PHE A 64 -17.54 -21.80 -16.68
CA PHE A 64 -17.78 -20.36 -16.72
C PHE A 64 -17.11 -19.82 -17.99
N SER A 65 -17.88 -19.46 -19.01
CA SER A 65 -17.34 -18.79 -20.19
C SER A 65 -17.04 -17.33 -19.82
N LYS A 66 -15.84 -16.85 -20.19
CA LYS A 66 -15.45 -15.43 -20.04
C LYS A 66 -16.46 -14.48 -20.71
N GLU A 67 -17.19 -14.97 -21.70
CA GLU A 67 -18.17 -14.25 -22.51
C GLU A 67 -19.46 -13.86 -21.75
N ASN A 68 -19.77 -14.53 -20.63
CA ASN A 68 -20.95 -14.24 -19.80
C ASN A 68 -20.61 -13.47 -18.50
N ASP A 69 -19.34 -13.15 -18.25
CA ASP A 69 -18.93 -12.34 -17.09
C ASP A 69 -19.29 -10.87 -17.36
N VAL A 70 -20.31 -10.34 -16.66
CA VAL A 70 -20.79 -8.95 -16.79
C VAL A 70 -19.64 -7.96 -16.62
N LEU A 71 -18.69 -8.24 -15.72
CA LEU A 71 -17.53 -7.37 -15.50
C LEU A 71 -16.60 -7.36 -16.72
N TYR A 72 -16.36 -8.53 -17.30
CA TYR A 72 -15.55 -8.66 -18.51
C TYR A 72 -16.17 -7.88 -19.67
N LEU A 73 -17.49 -7.97 -19.87
CA LEU A 73 -18.21 -7.23 -20.90
C LEU A 73 -18.11 -5.72 -20.72
N ILE A 74 -18.28 -5.21 -19.48
CA ILE A 74 -18.16 -3.77 -19.19
C ILE A 74 -16.75 -3.28 -19.53
N ILE A 75 -15.71 -3.99 -19.07
CA ILE A 75 -14.31 -3.60 -19.29
C ILE A 75 -13.98 -3.63 -20.79
N LYS A 76 -14.27 -4.74 -21.49
CA LYS A 76 -14.00 -4.88 -22.93
C LYS A 76 -14.72 -3.83 -23.77
N SER A 77 -15.98 -3.52 -23.44
CA SER A 77 -16.78 -2.53 -24.18
C SER A 77 -16.23 -1.10 -24.11
N THR A 78 -15.33 -0.81 -23.17
CA THR A 78 -14.71 0.52 -23.04
C THR A 78 -13.61 0.77 -24.07
N TYR A 79 -13.04 -0.30 -24.64
CA TYR A 79 -11.93 -0.24 -25.60
C TYR A 79 -10.77 0.64 -25.08
N LEU A 80 -10.26 0.32 -23.88
CA LEU A 80 -9.26 1.12 -23.17
C LEU A 80 -8.01 1.39 -24.00
N CYS A 81 -7.52 0.36 -24.69
CA CYS A 81 -6.28 0.37 -25.46
C CYS A 81 -6.45 0.71 -26.94
N ARG A 82 -7.64 1.12 -27.37
CA ARG A 82 -7.88 1.44 -28.78
C ARG A 82 -7.04 2.63 -29.21
N ASP A 83 -6.28 2.42 -30.28
CA ASP A 83 -5.39 3.40 -30.93
C ASP A 83 -4.23 3.85 -29.99
N LEU A 84 -3.71 2.95 -29.14
CA LEU A 84 -2.62 3.22 -28.20
C LEU A 84 -1.49 2.16 -28.30
N ASP A 85 -0.36 2.56 -28.87
CA ASP A 85 0.85 1.72 -28.98
C ASP A 85 1.36 1.22 -27.61
N PHE A 86 1.12 2.00 -26.55
CA PHE A 86 1.46 1.64 -25.17
C PHE A 86 0.84 0.30 -24.73
N CYS A 87 -0.31 -0.08 -25.31
CA CYS A 87 -1.02 -1.31 -24.99
C CYS A 87 -0.78 -2.46 -25.99
N ASP A 88 0.20 -2.35 -26.88
CA ASP A 88 0.35 -3.27 -28.00
C ASP A 88 0.55 -4.75 -27.57
N GLY A 89 0.17 -5.65 -28.48
CA GLY A 89 0.30 -7.09 -28.28
C GLY A 89 -0.56 -7.61 -27.13
N ASN A 90 0.07 -8.29 -26.17
CA ASN A 90 -0.63 -8.92 -25.04
C ASN A 90 -0.89 -7.94 -23.87
N LEU A 91 -0.42 -6.69 -23.95
CA LEU A 91 -0.55 -5.71 -22.86
C LEU A 91 -1.99 -5.22 -22.66
N GLU A 92 -2.81 -5.22 -23.71
CA GLU A 92 -4.26 -5.02 -23.56
C GLU A 92 -4.88 -6.09 -22.63
N GLN A 93 -4.47 -7.35 -22.79
CA GLN A 93 -4.96 -8.43 -21.94
C GLN A 93 -4.53 -8.23 -20.50
N PHE A 94 -3.26 -7.87 -20.26
CA PHE A 94 -2.75 -7.54 -18.93
C PHE A 94 -3.59 -6.47 -18.25
N LEU A 95 -3.83 -5.34 -18.94
CA LEU A 95 -4.58 -4.22 -18.38
C LEU A 95 -6.03 -4.60 -18.04
N ASN A 96 -6.70 -5.29 -18.96
CA ASN A 96 -8.08 -5.73 -18.75
C ASN A 96 -8.18 -6.70 -17.56
N GLU A 97 -7.21 -7.61 -17.42
CA GLU A 97 -7.14 -8.51 -16.28
C GLU A 97 -6.87 -7.75 -14.97
N TYR A 98 -5.97 -6.78 -14.97
CA TYR A 98 -5.67 -5.95 -13.79
C TYR A 98 -6.91 -5.24 -13.26
N ILE A 99 -7.62 -4.53 -14.13
CA ILE A 99 -8.84 -3.80 -13.79
C ILE A 99 -9.93 -4.75 -13.31
N MET A 100 -10.05 -5.92 -13.94
CA MET A 100 -11.01 -6.94 -13.53
C MET A 100 -10.71 -7.46 -12.12
N VAL A 101 -9.45 -7.74 -11.79
CA VAL A 101 -9.08 -8.23 -10.45
C VAL A 101 -9.21 -7.13 -9.40
N GLN A 102 -8.86 -5.88 -9.72
CA GLN A 102 -9.12 -4.73 -8.83
C GLN A 102 -10.61 -4.63 -8.50
N THR A 103 -11.46 -4.69 -9.52
CA THR A 103 -12.91 -4.60 -9.34
C THR A 103 -13.46 -5.78 -8.53
N LYS A 104 -13.05 -7.01 -8.83
CA LYS A 104 -13.48 -8.21 -8.07
C LYS A 104 -13.09 -8.11 -6.61
N SER A 105 -11.93 -7.54 -6.30
CA SER A 105 -11.47 -7.37 -4.92
C SER A 105 -12.30 -6.35 -4.15
N ILE A 106 -12.71 -5.26 -4.80
CA ILE A 106 -13.61 -4.25 -4.22
C ILE A 106 -15.05 -4.79 -4.06
N GLU A 107 -15.58 -5.49 -5.06
CA GLU A 107 -16.90 -6.14 -4.99
C GLU A 107 -16.95 -7.14 -3.84
N ALA A 108 -15.90 -7.94 -3.62
CA ALA A 108 -15.85 -8.88 -2.50
C ALA A 108 -15.95 -8.18 -1.14
N ILE A 109 -15.37 -7.00 -0.98
CA ILE A 109 -15.50 -6.19 0.24
C ILE A 109 -16.95 -5.71 0.40
N PHE A 110 -17.58 -5.22 -0.68
CA PHE A 110 -18.98 -4.77 -0.63
C PHE A 110 -19.96 -5.92 -0.35
N GLU A 111 -19.81 -7.07 -1.00
CA GLU A 111 -20.60 -8.28 -0.75
C GLU A 111 -20.43 -8.75 0.71
N GLY A 112 -19.21 -8.70 1.24
CA GLY A 112 -18.90 -9.03 2.63
C GLY A 112 -19.55 -8.11 3.67
N ILE A 113 -19.94 -6.88 3.29
CA ILE A 113 -20.67 -5.93 4.15
C ILE A 113 -22.18 -6.17 4.04
N LEU A 114 -22.70 -6.35 2.81
CA LEU A 114 -24.13 -6.52 2.58
C LEU A 114 -24.64 -7.88 3.11
N SER A 115 -23.85 -8.93 2.99
CA SER A 115 -24.14 -10.25 3.57
C SER A 115 -24.22 -10.27 5.10
N GLN A 116 -23.68 -9.24 5.79
CA GLN A 116 -23.86 -9.08 7.24
C GLN A 116 -25.18 -8.39 7.62
N LYS A 117 -25.87 -7.73 6.67
CA LYS A 117 -27.18 -7.12 6.88
C LYS A 117 -28.33 -8.08 6.56
N ASP A 118 -28.13 -9.03 5.65
CA ASP A 118 -29.18 -9.96 5.21
C ASP A 118 -29.08 -11.32 5.91
N LEU A 119 -29.56 -11.38 7.15
CA LEU A 119 -29.91 -12.64 7.85
C LEU A 119 -31.41 -12.97 7.74
N GLY A 120 -32.12 -12.43 6.74
CA GLY A 120 -33.56 -12.66 6.68
C GLY A 120 -34.27 -12.12 5.45
N ASN A 121 -33.86 -12.52 4.25
CA ASN A 121 -34.81 -12.72 3.16
C ASN A 121 -34.24 -13.63 2.09
N GLU A 122 -34.93 -14.75 1.90
CA GLU A 122 -34.72 -15.69 0.80
C GLU A 122 -35.11 -15.05 -0.55
N GLU A 123 -34.53 -15.65 -1.61
CA GLU A 123 -34.98 -15.55 -3.00
C GLU A 123 -34.88 -14.20 -3.69
N THR A 124 -33.77 -13.99 -4.42
CA THR A 124 -33.92 -13.48 -5.80
C THR A 124 -32.80 -13.97 -6.71
N GLN A 125 -33.15 -14.88 -7.63
CA GLN A 125 -32.41 -15.20 -8.85
C GLN A 125 -32.44 -14.01 -9.84
N LEU A 126 -31.93 -12.85 -9.43
CA LEU A 126 -31.67 -11.73 -10.32
C LEU A 126 -30.19 -11.77 -10.67
N VAL A 127 -29.87 -11.61 -11.96
CA VAL A 127 -28.52 -11.33 -12.48
C VAL A 127 -27.77 -10.50 -11.44
N LYS A 128 -26.74 -11.07 -10.81
CA LYS A 128 -25.96 -10.39 -9.74
C LYS A 128 -25.46 -9.07 -10.33
N ARG A 129 -26.19 -7.99 -10.07
CA ARG A 129 -25.83 -6.67 -10.53
C ARG A 129 -24.64 -6.24 -9.68
N LEU A 130 -23.54 -5.86 -10.33
CA LEU A 130 -22.33 -5.42 -9.68
C LEU A 130 -22.64 -4.20 -8.78
N ILE A 131 -22.19 -4.21 -7.53
CA ILE A 131 -22.48 -3.15 -6.57
C ILE A 131 -21.74 -1.87 -6.97
N PHE A 132 -20.54 -2.03 -7.51
CA PHE A 132 -19.61 -0.97 -7.91
C PHE A 132 -19.70 -0.62 -9.41
N GLU A 133 -20.72 -1.10 -10.12
CA GLU A 133 -20.83 -0.97 -11.59
C GLU A 133 -20.70 0.46 -12.12
N GLU A 134 -21.43 1.41 -11.51
CA GLU A 134 -21.45 2.80 -11.97
C GLU A 134 -20.13 3.53 -11.68
N GLU A 135 -19.50 3.23 -10.55
CA GLU A 135 -18.19 3.80 -10.22
C GLU A 135 -17.09 3.19 -11.10
N LEU A 136 -17.15 1.89 -11.38
CA LEU A 136 -16.29 1.24 -12.35
C LEU A 136 -16.36 1.95 -13.72
N LYS A 137 -17.56 2.25 -14.22
CA LYS A 137 -17.72 2.98 -15.50
C LYS A 137 -17.06 4.35 -15.47
N LYS A 138 -17.06 5.06 -14.33
CA LYS A 138 -16.33 6.33 -14.18
C LYS A 138 -14.83 6.11 -14.16
N CYS A 139 -14.33 5.17 -13.36
CA CYS A 139 -12.92 4.80 -13.32
C CYS A 139 -12.40 4.45 -14.72
N LEU A 140 -13.12 3.61 -15.47
CA LEU A 140 -12.77 3.20 -16.83
C LEU A 140 -12.61 4.39 -17.80
N ARG A 141 -13.43 5.45 -17.66
CA ARG A 141 -13.28 6.68 -18.47
C ARG A 141 -12.01 7.44 -18.10
N GLU A 142 -11.71 7.57 -16.81
CA GLU A 142 -10.49 8.26 -16.36
C GLU A 142 -9.23 7.46 -16.69
N ILE A 143 -9.27 6.13 -16.56
CA ILE A 143 -8.19 5.23 -16.99
C ILE A 143 -7.90 5.42 -18.48
N ARG A 144 -8.94 5.53 -19.32
CA ARG A 144 -8.74 5.79 -20.75
C ARG A 144 -8.04 7.13 -21.02
N LYS A 145 -8.32 8.18 -20.24
CA LYS A 145 -7.62 9.47 -20.35
C LYS A 145 -6.17 9.34 -19.88
N LEU A 146 -5.93 8.63 -18.78
CA LEU A 146 -4.60 8.36 -18.25
C LEU A 146 -3.75 7.60 -19.28
N LEU A 147 -4.28 6.53 -19.87
CA LEU A 147 -3.59 5.75 -20.91
C LEU A 147 -3.19 6.61 -22.11
N ARG A 148 -4.07 7.52 -22.57
CA ARG A 148 -3.73 8.47 -23.64
C ARG A 148 -2.58 9.40 -23.25
N SER A 149 -2.60 9.90 -22.02
CA SER A 149 -1.53 10.76 -21.48
C SER A 149 -0.20 10.01 -21.41
N ILE A 150 -0.21 8.77 -20.90
CA ILE A 150 0.97 7.91 -20.79
C ILE A 150 1.51 7.55 -22.18
N ASN A 151 0.65 7.20 -23.13
CA ASN A 151 1.05 6.89 -24.51
C ASN A 151 1.78 8.05 -25.19
N MET A 152 1.49 9.30 -24.81
CA MET A 152 2.21 10.47 -25.35
C MET A 152 3.57 10.70 -24.68
N LYS A 153 3.79 10.17 -23.48
CA LYS A 153 5.02 10.34 -22.67
C LYS A 153 5.97 9.14 -22.75
N VAL A 154 5.47 7.99 -23.19
CA VAL A 154 6.24 6.75 -23.21
C VAL A 154 7.34 6.80 -24.26
N SER A 155 8.48 6.24 -23.89
CA SER A 155 9.67 6.02 -24.69
C SER A 155 10.28 4.70 -24.25
N THR A 156 11.13 4.10 -25.08
CA THR A 156 11.79 2.84 -24.73
C THR A 156 12.59 2.91 -23.42
N SER A 157 13.08 4.10 -23.04
CA SER A 157 13.86 4.30 -21.82
C SER A 157 13.04 4.43 -20.53
N ASN A 158 11.77 4.83 -20.61
CA ASN A 158 10.92 5.06 -19.43
C ASN A 158 9.68 4.15 -19.38
N ASP A 159 9.56 3.19 -20.30
CA ASP A 159 8.40 2.30 -20.40
C ASP A 159 8.10 1.53 -19.09
N PRO A 160 9.08 0.89 -18.41
CA PRO A 160 8.79 0.24 -17.11
C PRO A 160 8.34 1.20 -16.01
N TYR A 161 8.87 2.42 -16.01
CA TYR A 161 8.45 3.47 -15.07
C TYR A 161 7.01 3.90 -15.35
N MET A 162 6.64 4.10 -16.62
CA MET A 162 5.29 4.50 -17.03
C MET A 162 4.24 3.42 -16.73
N TRP A 163 4.59 2.14 -16.87
CA TRP A 163 3.70 1.05 -16.46
C TRP A 163 3.50 0.97 -14.95
N SER A 164 4.55 1.18 -14.17
CA SER A 164 4.43 1.28 -12.71
C SER A 164 3.53 2.46 -12.32
N GLU A 165 3.73 3.63 -12.94
CA GLU A 165 2.89 4.80 -12.75
C GLU A 165 1.41 4.50 -13.06
N LEU A 166 1.13 3.83 -14.18
CA LEU A 166 -0.22 3.42 -14.56
C LEU A 166 -0.85 2.51 -13.51
N ILE A 167 -0.14 1.46 -13.08
CA ILE A 167 -0.65 0.50 -12.09
C ILE A 167 -1.02 1.23 -10.80
N LYS A 168 -0.13 2.09 -10.30
CA LYS A 168 -0.31 2.89 -9.07
C LYS A 168 -1.47 3.86 -9.19
N LYS A 169 -1.57 4.59 -10.31
CA LYS A 169 -2.67 5.54 -10.56
C LYS A 169 -4.02 4.87 -10.67
N VAL A 170 -4.09 3.71 -11.33
CA VAL A 170 -5.32 2.89 -11.35
C VAL A 170 -5.67 2.42 -9.94
N SER A 171 -4.68 1.97 -9.15
CA SER A 171 -4.86 1.52 -7.77
C SER A 171 -5.53 2.62 -6.91
N ILE A 172 -4.99 3.85 -6.90
CA ILE A 172 -5.58 4.97 -6.16
C ILE A 172 -6.93 5.44 -6.71
N MET A 173 -7.16 5.35 -8.02
CA MET A 173 -8.50 5.63 -8.60
C MET A 173 -9.55 4.67 -8.03
N PHE A 174 -9.23 3.39 -7.96
CA PHE A 174 -10.11 2.37 -7.40
C PHE A 174 -10.28 2.53 -5.87
N GLN A 175 -9.20 2.81 -5.13
CA GLN A 175 -9.26 3.12 -3.70
C GLN A 175 -10.21 4.29 -3.43
N THR A 176 -9.98 5.43 -4.09
CA THR A 176 -10.75 6.66 -3.88
C THR A 176 -12.23 6.46 -4.23
N ALA A 177 -12.52 5.87 -5.39
CA ALA A 177 -13.88 5.61 -5.82
C ALA A 177 -14.62 4.66 -4.87
N ALA A 178 -13.96 3.60 -4.38
CA ALA A 178 -14.55 2.68 -3.39
C ALA A 178 -14.82 3.34 -2.04
N ILE A 179 -13.87 4.15 -1.54
CA ILE A 179 -14.00 4.88 -0.27
C ILE A 179 -15.14 5.90 -0.35
N GLU A 180 -15.22 6.66 -1.45
CA GLU A 180 -16.29 7.63 -1.68
C GLU A 180 -17.63 6.92 -1.79
N PHE A 181 -17.73 5.89 -2.62
CA PHE A 181 -18.96 5.13 -2.80
C PHE A 181 -19.48 4.53 -1.49
N ALA A 182 -18.58 3.93 -0.69
CA ALA A 182 -18.92 3.44 0.64
C ALA A 182 -19.44 4.58 1.52
N SER A 183 -18.73 5.72 1.57
CA SER A 183 -19.10 6.88 2.39
C SER A 183 -20.49 7.41 2.10
N HIS A 184 -20.93 7.41 0.84
CA HIS A 184 -22.25 7.90 0.44
C HIS A 184 -23.40 6.94 0.78
N ARG A 185 -23.10 5.68 1.09
CA ARG A 185 -24.10 4.63 1.39
C ARG A 185 -24.15 4.23 2.87
N LEU A 186 -23.31 4.81 3.71
CA LEU A 186 -23.35 4.57 5.15
C LEU A 186 -24.51 5.35 5.77
N GLU A 187 -25.37 4.64 6.50
CA GLU A 187 -26.48 5.18 7.29
C GLU A 187 -26.25 4.82 8.76
N GLY A 188 -26.52 5.75 9.68
CA GLY A 188 -26.29 5.53 11.12
C GLY A 188 -25.99 6.83 11.87
N SER A 189 -25.56 6.70 13.12
CA SER A 189 -25.08 7.87 13.87
C SER A 189 -23.74 8.36 13.30
N PRO A 190 -23.40 9.66 13.42
CA PRO A 190 -22.12 10.18 12.91
C PRO A 190 -20.89 9.45 13.46
N LYS A 191 -20.96 8.93 14.70
CA LYS A 191 -19.88 8.18 15.33
C LYS A 191 -19.72 6.80 14.70
N ASP A 192 -20.82 6.08 14.50
CA ASP A 192 -20.81 4.74 13.91
C ASP A 192 -20.41 4.80 12.42
N ILE A 193 -20.89 5.81 11.69
CA ILE A 193 -20.50 6.06 10.29
C ILE A 193 -18.99 6.27 10.18
N ASN A 194 -18.40 7.06 11.08
CA ASN A 194 -16.97 7.33 11.06
C ASN A 194 -16.12 6.09 11.35
N GLU A 195 -16.55 5.25 12.30
CA GLU A 195 -15.84 4.01 12.62
C GLU A 195 -15.91 2.99 11.48
N VAL A 196 -17.09 2.78 10.90
CA VAL A 196 -17.27 1.89 9.74
C VAL A 196 -16.48 2.42 8.55
N LYS A 197 -16.49 3.73 8.30
CA LYS A 197 -15.70 4.35 7.23
C LYS A 197 -14.20 4.12 7.39
N LYS A 198 -13.65 4.19 8.61
CA LYS A 198 -12.23 3.88 8.90
C LYS A 198 -11.91 2.43 8.51
N LYS A 199 -12.70 1.47 8.98
CA LYS A 199 -12.53 0.03 8.68
C LYS A 199 -12.64 -0.28 7.19
N LEU A 200 -13.60 0.35 6.50
CA LEU A 200 -13.78 0.17 5.06
C LEU A 200 -12.61 0.75 4.26
N LYS A 201 -12.16 1.95 4.64
CA LYS A 201 -10.97 2.56 4.03
C LYS A 201 -9.76 1.61 4.13
N GLN A 202 -9.47 1.08 5.32
CA GLN A 202 -8.38 0.11 5.50
C GLN A 202 -8.54 -1.10 4.58
N LYS A 203 -9.73 -1.72 4.53
CA LYS A 203 -9.98 -2.89 3.67
C LYS A 203 -9.74 -2.60 2.19
N PHE A 204 -10.21 -1.46 1.69
CA PHE A 204 -10.00 -1.09 0.28
C PHE A 204 -8.52 -0.82 -0.02
N VAL A 205 -7.80 -0.13 0.87
CA VAL A 205 -6.37 0.13 0.71
C VAL A 205 -5.57 -1.17 0.68
N ILE A 206 -5.79 -2.08 1.63
CA ILE A 206 -5.11 -3.40 1.66
C ILE A 206 -5.42 -4.21 0.40
N ALA A 207 -6.69 -4.31 0.01
CA ALA A 207 -7.08 -5.13 -1.14
C ALA A 207 -6.47 -4.61 -2.45
N THR A 208 -6.43 -3.30 -2.64
CA THR A 208 -5.84 -2.69 -3.84
C THR A 208 -4.32 -2.81 -3.84
N ALA A 209 -3.65 -2.68 -2.69
CA ALA A 209 -2.21 -2.89 -2.54
C ALA A 209 -1.79 -4.33 -2.89
N ILE A 210 -2.54 -5.34 -2.44
CA ILE A 210 -2.30 -6.75 -2.79
C ILE A 210 -2.40 -6.97 -4.31
N VAL A 211 -3.45 -6.43 -4.93
CA VAL A 211 -3.64 -6.57 -6.38
C VAL A 211 -2.54 -5.84 -7.14
N GLU A 212 -2.12 -4.66 -6.69
CA GLU A 212 -1.00 -3.92 -7.25
C GLU A 212 0.30 -4.74 -7.21
N GLY A 213 0.74 -5.21 -6.04
CA GLY A 213 2.00 -5.96 -5.91
C GLY A 213 2.02 -7.23 -6.76
N LYS A 214 0.88 -7.93 -6.86
CA LYS A 214 0.71 -9.08 -7.75
C LYS A 214 0.87 -8.69 -9.22
N TYR A 215 0.29 -7.58 -9.65
CA TYR A 215 0.34 -7.16 -11.05
C TYR A 215 1.65 -6.48 -11.44
N GLU A 216 2.35 -5.80 -10.53
CA GLU A 216 3.73 -5.37 -10.73
C GLU A 216 4.65 -6.57 -10.97
N SER A 217 4.52 -7.62 -10.15
CA SER A 217 5.29 -8.85 -10.32
C SER A 217 4.93 -9.59 -11.62
N LYS A 218 3.65 -9.63 -11.97
CA LYS A 218 3.16 -10.24 -13.22
C LYS A 218 3.70 -9.51 -14.44
N LEU A 219 3.68 -8.17 -14.43
CA LEU A 219 4.23 -7.35 -15.49
C LEU A 219 5.71 -7.67 -15.74
N CYS A 220 6.49 -7.80 -14.67
CA CYS A 220 7.92 -8.12 -14.78
C CYS A 220 8.21 -9.58 -15.20
N SER A 221 7.42 -10.55 -14.74
CA SER A 221 7.67 -11.98 -14.97
C SER A 221 7.10 -12.50 -16.29
N GLU A 222 5.95 -12.00 -16.74
CA GLU A 222 5.28 -12.47 -17.95
C GLU A 222 5.51 -11.56 -19.16
N TYR A 223 5.79 -10.27 -18.95
CA TYR A 223 5.93 -9.27 -20.02
C TYR A 223 7.33 -8.63 -20.08
N ASP A 224 8.25 -9.04 -19.21
CA ASP A 224 9.63 -8.51 -19.09
C ASP A 224 9.72 -6.98 -18.87
N ILE A 225 8.62 -6.36 -18.44
CA ILE A 225 8.56 -4.93 -18.08
C ILE A 225 8.78 -4.83 -16.57
N CYS A 226 10.03 -4.63 -16.16
CA CYS A 226 10.45 -4.64 -14.76
C CYS A 226 10.98 -3.27 -14.33
N ILE A 227 10.57 -2.82 -13.14
CA ILE A 227 11.27 -1.72 -12.45
C ILE A 227 12.64 -2.24 -12.01
N LYS A 228 13.70 -1.52 -12.40
CA LYS A 228 15.09 -1.85 -12.02
C LYS A 228 15.68 -0.88 -10.99
N ALA A 229 15.03 0.28 -10.83
CA ALA A 229 15.39 1.30 -9.85
C ALA A 229 14.55 1.08 -8.58
N TYR A 230 15.12 0.35 -7.61
CA TYR A 230 14.52 0.12 -6.29
C TYR A 230 15.48 0.58 -5.19
N GLU A 231 16.05 1.77 -5.38
CA GLU A 231 17.13 2.34 -4.56
C GLU A 231 16.67 2.63 -3.12
N CYS A 232 15.40 3.01 -2.92
CA CYS A 232 14.86 3.18 -1.56
C CYS A 232 14.85 1.86 -0.81
N THR A 233 14.41 0.79 -1.47
CA THR A 233 14.41 -0.54 -0.87
C THR A 233 15.83 -1.03 -0.58
N LYS A 234 16.78 -0.86 -1.51
CA LYS A 234 18.20 -1.25 -1.29
C LYS A 234 18.86 -0.46 -0.15
N ALA A 235 18.64 0.85 -0.11
CA ALA A 235 19.20 1.71 0.92
C ALA A 235 18.66 1.32 2.31
N LEU A 236 17.36 1.05 2.40
CA LEU A 236 16.74 0.61 3.64
C LEU A 236 17.22 -0.78 4.08
N ASP A 237 17.32 -1.74 3.15
CA ASP A 237 17.89 -3.06 3.41
C ASP A 237 19.31 -2.96 3.97
N THR A 238 20.16 -2.17 3.31
CA THR A 238 21.55 -1.94 3.75
C THR A 238 21.60 -1.30 5.14
N LEU A 239 20.76 -0.30 5.40
CA LEU A 239 20.66 0.39 6.68
C LEU A 239 20.26 -0.59 7.79
N LEU A 240 19.13 -1.27 7.62
CA LEU A 240 18.58 -2.17 8.63
C LEU A 240 19.46 -3.41 8.84
N GLY A 241 20.04 -3.96 7.77
CA GLY A 241 20.93 -5.12 7.82
C GLY A 241 22.21 -4.85 8.62
N SER A 242 22.69 -3.60 8.60
CA SER A 242 23.88 -3.22 9.37
C SER A 242 23.66 -3.25 10.89
N PHE A 243 22.41 -3.17 11.38
CA PHE A 243 22.11 -3.28 12.81
C PHE A 243 22.40 -4.67 13.38
N LYS A 244 22.49 -5.70 12.53
CA LYS A 244 22.86 -7.06 12.95
C LYS A 244 24.19 -7.10 13.70
N ASP A 245 25.16 -6.31 13.26
CA ASP A 245 26.50 -6.26 13.82
C ASP A 245 26.70 -5.10 14.82
N MET A 246 25.66 -4.28 15.05
CA MET A 246 25.69 -3.19 16.03
C MET A 246 25.22 -3.62 17.41
N GLU A 247 25.79 -2.99 18.45
CA GLU A 247 25.30 -3.07 19.82
C GLU A 247 23.94 -2.36 19.96
N GLU A 248 23.09 -2.88 20.85
CA GLU A 248 21.75 -2.36 21.13
C GLU A 248 21.77 -0.85 21.41
N ASP A 249 22.72 -0.38 22.24
CA ASP A 249 22.83 1.04 22.60
C ASP A 249 23.06 1.95 21.39
N ASN A 250 23.84 1.49 20.40
CA ASN A 250 24.05 2.26 19.17
C ASN A 250 22.80 2.32 18.31
N VAL A 251 22.02 1.23 18.27
CA VAL A 251 20.73 1.19 17.58
C VAL A 251 19.74 2.14 18.26
N LYS A 252 19.70 2.18 19.60
CA LYS A 252 18.87 3.14 20.35
C LYS A 252 19.29 4.58 20.11
N ILE A 253 20.60 4.85 20.00
CA ILE A 253 21.11 6.19 19.63
C ILE A 253 20.65 6.58 18.22
N PHE A 254 20.64 5.65 17.26
CA PHE A 254 20.08 5.91 15.94
C PHE A 254 18.60 6.30 16.02
N ILE A 255 17.77 5.52 16.73
CA ILE A 255 16.35 5.84 16.91
C ILE A 255 16.14 7.16 17.63
N ARG A 256 17.02 7.53 18.56
CA ARG A 256 17.01 8.85 19.19
C ARG A 256 17.16 9.98 18.18
N TYR A 257 18.17 9.90 17.29
CA TYR A 257 18.35 10.90 16.25
C TYR A 257 17.14 11.00 15.32
N VAL A 258 16.51 9.87 14.99
CA VAL A 258 15.29 9.84 14.18
C VAL A 258 14.13 10.50 14.94
N SER A 259 13.85 10.09 16.18
CA SER A 259 12.79 10.63 17.03
C SER A 259 12.91 12.16 17.19
N GLU A 260 14.10 12.65 17.53
CA GLU A 260 14.40 14.08 17.65
C GLU A 260 14.17 14.83 16.33
N ALA A 261 14.64 14.27 15.22
CA ALA A 261 14.46 14.88 13.92
C ALA A 261 12.99 14.91 13.49
N LEU A 262 12.20 13.88 13.81
CA LEU A 262 10.77 13.85 13.51
C LEU A 262 9.99 14.93 14.27
N MET A 263 10.37 15.24 15.52
CA MET A 263 9.78 16.33 16.30
C MET A 263 10.00 17.71 15.66
N GLU A 264 11.12 17.89 14.95
CA GLU A 264 11.42 19.13 14.21
C GLU A 264 10.68 19.22 12.87
N THR A 265 9.97 18.17 12.47
CA THR A 265 9.24 18.10 11.21
C THR A 265 7.75 18.30 11.42
N LYS A 266 6.99 18.49 10.34
CA LYS A 266 5.53 18.60 10.44
C LYS A 266 4.82 17.25 10.60
N PHE A 267 5.53 16.15 10.88
CA PHE A 267 4.91 14.83 10.91
C PHE A 267 3.66 14.72 11.78
N TYR A 268 3.81 15.03 13.06
CA TYR A 268 2.79 14.75 14.06
C TYR A 268 1.51 15.55 13.82
N SER A 269 1.57 16.65 13.05
CA SER A 269 0.39 17.42 12.67
C SER A 269 -0.41 16.80 11.51
N HIS A 270 0.11 15.77 10.83
CA HIS A 270 -0.51 15.15 9.66
C HIS A 270 -1.13 13.77 9.91
N VAL A 271 -0.85 13.17 11.08
CA VAL A 271 -1.49 11.94 11.52
C VAL A 271 -2.56 12.25 12.58
N SER A 272 -3.44 11.29 12.88
CA SER A 272 -4.43 11.50 13.93
C SER A 272 -3.74 11.67 15.29
N ASP A 273 -4.31 12.46 16.20
CA ASP A 273 -3.73 12.69 17.54
C ASP A 273 -3.39 11.39 18.26
N VAL A 274 -4.26 10.37 18.13
CA VAL A 274 -4.02 9.03 18.70
C VAL A 274 -2.78 8.40 18.07
N THR A 275 -2.71 8.36 16.74
CA THR A 275 -1.56 7.81 16.00
C THR A 275 -0.27 8.57 16.29
N ALA A 276 -0.33 9.91 16.39
CA ALA A 276 0.81 10.75 16.74
C ALA A 276 1.35 10.38 18.13
N ASN A 277 0.46 10.30 19.11
CA ASN A 277 0.83 9.98 20.49
C ASN A 277 1.42 8.58 20.60
N GLU A 278 0.79 7.57 20.01
CA GLU A 278 1.30 6.20 20.04
C GLU A 278 2.65 6.08 19.32
N MET A 279 2.83 6.76 18.19
CA MET A 279 4.11 6.79 17.49
C MET A 279 5.22 7.43 18.34
N GLN A 280 4.91 8.53 19.04
CA GLN A 280 5.85 9.16 19.98
C GLN A 280 6.23 8.21 21.12
N ILE A 281 5.24 7.49 21.67
CA ILE A 281 5.48 6.51 22.74
C ILE A 281 6.41 5.40 22.23
N ILE A 282 6.09 4.78 21.09
CA ILE A 282 6.88 3.71 20.49
C ILE A 282 8.33 4.17 20.23
N LEU A 283 8.52 5.33 19.59
CA LEU A 283 9.86 5.84 19.28
C LEU A 283 10.65 6.20 20.55
N ASN A 284 9.97 6.73 21.57
CA ASN A 284 10.62 7.02 22.85
C ASN A 284 11.01 5.72 23.58
N ASP A 285 10.14 4.72 23.59
CA ASP A 285 10.44 3.42 24.18
C ASP A 285 11.61 2.76 23.46
N MET A 286 11.63 2.78 22.12
CA MET A 286 12.75 2.26 21.33
C MET A 286 14.05 3.06 21.53
N ALA A 287 14.00 4.35 21.86
CA ALA A 287 15.18 5.19 22.05
C ALA A 287 15.75 5.20 23.48
N TYR A 288 14.90 4.93 24.48
CA TYR A 288 15.21 5.20 25.89
C TYR A 288 14.81 4.08 26.87
N SER A 289 13.91 3.17 26.51
CA SER A 289 13.48 2.09 27.42
C SER A 289 14.47 0.94 27.39
N ASP A 290 14.93 0.48 28.55
CA ASP A 290 15.79 -0.72 28.65
C ASP A 290 15.02 -2.02 28.37
N ASN A 291 13.68 -1.98 28.42
CA ASN A 291 12.83 -3.16 28.27
C ASN A 291 12.41 -3.45 26.82
N VAL A 292 12.74 -2.56 25.88
CA VAL A 292 12.43 -2.74 24.46
C VAL A 292 13.70 -3.19 23.72
N PRO A 293 13.69 -4.37 23.07
CA PRO A 293 14.79 -4.85 22.24
C PRO A 293 14.71 -4.20 20.85
N THR A 294 15.10 -2.93 20.77
CA THR A 294 15.02 -2.09 19.57
C THR A 294 15.73 -2.70 18.37
N LYS A 295 16.91 -3.32 18.57
CA LYS A 295 17.61 -4.03 17.50
C LYS A 295 16.78 -5.14 16.89
N GLU A 296 16.16 -5.98 17.71
CA GLU A 296 15.34 -7.10 17.23
C GLU A 296 14.10 -6.60 16.48
N VAL A 297 13.46 -5.53 16.96
CA VAL A 297 12.35 -4.87 16.25
C VAL A 297 12.78 -4.42 14.85
N LEU A 298 13.92 -3.71 14.74
CA LEU A 298 14.44 -3.25 13.45
C LEU A 298 14.90 -4.41 12.54
N LEU A 299 15.39 -5.51 13.11
CA LEU A 299 15.75 -6.71 12.35
C LEU A 299 14.53 -7.51 11.87
N THR A 300 13.39 -7.43 12.54
CA THR A 300 12.12 -7.97 12.01
C THR A 300 11.68 -7.20 10.78
N ILE A 301 11.86 -5.87 10.78
CA ILE A 301 11.58 -5.00 9.63
C ILE A 301 12.52 -5.31 8.48
N HIS A 302 13.79 -5.51 8.79
CA HIS A 302 14.80 -5.92 7.82
C HIS A 302 14.35 -7.16 7.04
N ARG A 303 13.82 -8.19 7.71
CA ARG A 303 13.33 -9.40 7.03
C ARG A 303 12.23 -9.09 6.01
N THR A 304 11.30 -8.21 6.34
CA THR A 304 10.22 -7.80 5.42
C THR A 304 10.76 -7.06 4.19
N VAL A 305 11.79 -6.23 4.36
CA VAL A 305 12.48 -5.51 3.28
C VAL A 305 13.31 -6.47 2.43
N GLU A 306 14.03 -7.40 3.06
CA GLU A 306 14.81 -8.46 2.40
C GLU A 306 13.89 -9.37 1.57
N ASP A 307 12.74 -9.77 2.10
CA ASP A 307 11.71 -10.53 1.38
C ASP A 307 11.22 -9.78 0.13
N ARG A 308 11.04 -8.46 0.22
CA ARG A 308 10.68 -7.63 -0.93
C ARG A 308 11.79 -7.63 -1.99
N LEU A 309 13.04 -7.41 -1.58
CA LEU A 309 14.17 -7.45 -2.51
C LEU A 309 14.30 -8.81 -3.19
N ASN A 310 14.14 -9.90 -2.43
CA ASN A 310 14.14 -11.25 -2.97
C ASN A 310 12.99 -11.46 -3.96
N SER A 311 11.79 -10.95 -3.69
CA SER A 311 10.65 -10.97 -4.61
C SER A 311 10.97 -10.23 -5.92
N LEU A 312 11.57 -9.05 -5.85
CA LEU A 312 11.98 -8.28 -7.03
C LEU A 312 13.07 -8.99 -7.85
N ILE A 313 14.09 -9.55 -7.19
CA ILE A 313 15.20 -10.26 -7.82
C ILE A 313 14.70 -11.55 -8.49
N THR A 314 13.86 -12.31 -7.79
CA THR A 314 13.32 -13.59 -8.28
C THR A 314 12.14 -13.43 -9.22
N LYS A 315 11.61 -12.21 -9.38
CA LYS A 315 10.41 -11.86 -10.15
C LYS A 315 9.18 -12.66 -9.72
N LYS A 316 9.04 -12.94 -8.42
CA LYS A 316 7.95 -13.78 -7.89
C LYS A 316 7.23 -13.06 -6.76
N HIS A 317 5.94 -12.84 -6.96
CA HIS A 317 5.06 -12.39 -5.89
C HIS A 317 4.97 -13.48 -4.80
N MET A 318 5.34 -13.12 -3.57
CA MET A 318 5.16 -13.94 -2.38
C MET A 318 3.84 -13.53 -1.73
N ILE A 319 3.07 -14.51 -1.23
CA ILE A 319 1.82 -14.23 -0.52
C ILE A 319 2.20 -13.95 0.92
N ASN A 320 2.00 -12.72 1.38
CA ASN A 320 2.42 -12.29 2.71
C ASN A 320 1.23 -11.84 3.59
N GLY A 321 1.53 -11.51 4.86
CA GLY A 321 0.57 -10.87 5.77
C GLY A 321 0.14 -9.48 5.27
N ARG A 322 -1.02 -8.98 5.73
CA ARG A 322 -1.58 -7.69 5.26
C ARG A 322 -0.65 -6.50 5.55
N ASP A 323 0.00 -6.54 6.70
CA ASP A 323 1.05 -5.63 7.14
C ASP A 323 2.24 -5.66 6.19
N VAL A 324 2.74 -6.85 5.85
CA VAL A 324 3.85 -7.03 4.90
C VAL A 324 3.49 -6.53 3.50
N GLU A 325 2.28 -6.82 3.01
CA GLU A 325 1.82 -6.33 1.70
C GLU A 325 1.76 -4.79 1.65
N LEU A 326 1.34 -4.15 2.74
CA LEU A 326 1.38 -2.69 2.84
C LEU A 326 2.82 -2.16 2.87
N VAL A 327 3.73 -2.81 3.60
CA VAL A 327 5.17 -2.47 3.53
C VAL A 327 5.70 -2.56 2.10
N HIS A 328 5.32 -3.62 1.38
CA HIS A 328 5.76 -3.83 0.00
C HIS A 328 5.23 -2.77 -0.95
N ALA A 329 3.96 -2.39 -0.81
CA ALA A 329 3.32 -1.33 -1.58
C ALA A 329 3.93 0.06 -1.28
N ILE A 330 4.12 0.40 0.00
CA ILE A 330 4.77 1.65 0.44
C ILE A 330 6.17 1.77 -0.16
N LEU A 331 6.98 0.71 -0.07
CA LEU A 331 8.32 0.69 -0.65
C LEU A 331 8.28 0.74 -2.18
N SER A 332 7.28 0.15 -2.82
CA SER A 332 7.08 0.25 -4.27
C SER A 332 6.74 1.68 -4.70
N ASP A 333 5.91 2.38 -3.94
CA ASP A 333 5.59 3.79 -4.19
C ASP A 333 6.80 4.69 -4.00
N MET A 334 7.60 4.46 -2.95
CA MET A 334 8.84 5.19 -2.73
C MET A 334 9.86 4.92 -3.83
N ASP A 335 10.09 3.66 -4.20
CA ASP A 335 10.95 3.28 -5.32
C ASP A 335 10.51 3.96 -6.63
N HIS A 336 9.20 4.05 -6.88
CA HIS A 336 8.66 4.76 -8.04
C HIS A 336 8.99 6.26 -8.01
N ILE A 337 8.74 6.93 -6.88
CA ILE A 337 8.99 8.37 -6.72
C ILE A 337 10.47 8.69 -6.95
N TYR A 338 11.37 7.96 -6.30
CA TYR A 338 12.81 8.18 -6.43
C TYR A 338 13.38 7.64 -7.75
N GLY A 339 12.69 6.71 -8.39
CA GLY A 339 13.08 6.13 -9.69
C GLY A 339 13.06 7.13 -10.85
N LYS A 340 12.41 8.29 -10.69
CA LYS A 340 12.34 9.35 -11.71
C LYS A 340 13.72 9.96 -12.02
N HIS A 341 14.62 10.02 -11.03
CA HIS A 341 15.86 10.79 -11.12
C HIS A 341 17.10 9.97 -11.54
N ASN A 342 17.01 8.64 -11.64
CA ASN A 342 18.10 7.71 -12.00
C ASN A 342 19.40 7.83 -11.17
N VAL A 343 19.42 8.63 -10.11
CA VAL A 343 20.54 8.82 -9.18
C VAL A 343 20.15 8.21 -7.83
N ASP A 344 21.09 7.60 -7.12
CA ASP A 344 20.87 7.11 -5.75
C ASP A 344 20.65 8.32 -4.81
N PRO A 345 19.40 8.55 -4.34
CA PRO A 345 19.07 9.72 -3.55
C PRO A 345 19.57 9.59 -2.10
N PHE A 346 19.95 8.39 -1.66
CA PHE A 346 20.34 8.11 -0.28
C PHE A 346 21.86 8.10 -0.07
N HIS A 347 22.66 8.26 -1.13
CA HIS A 347 24.12 8.14 -1.09
C HIS A 347 24.78 9.01 0.00
N ASN A 348 24.39 10.29 0.09
CA ASN A 348 24.96 11.25 1.05
C ASN A 348 24.64 10.86 2.50
N PHE A 349 23.39 10.43 2.73
CA PHE A 349 22.95 9.95 4.02
C PHE A 349 23.69 8.67 4.42
N MET A 350 23.76 7.67 3.52
CA MET A 350 24.43 6.40 3.79
C MET A 350 25.92 6.59 4.08
N THR A 351 26.59 7.51 3.38
CA THR A 351 27.99 7.87 3.66
C THR A 351 28.14 8.41 5.09
N SER A 352 27.27 9.34 5.50
CA SER A 352 27.28 9.92 6.84
C SER A 352 26.93 8.90 7.92
N TYR A 353 26.00 7.99 7.61
CA TYR A 353 25.60 6.88 8.47
C TYR A 353 26.77 5.93 8.76
N PHE A 354 27.48 5.50 7.72
CA PHE A 354 28.63 4.61 7.91
C PHE A 354 29.79 5.29 8.64
N GLU A 355 30.01 6.59 8.40
CA GLU A 355 30.97 7.37 9.19
C GLU A 355 30.58 7.38 10.68
N TRP A 356 29.32 7.70 11.00
CA TRP A 356 28.80 7.65 12.36
C TRP A 356 29.00 6.28 13.00
N SER A 357 28.62 5.22 12.31
CA SER A 357 28.71 3.84 12.84
C SER A 357 30.15 3.44 13.19
N ARG A 358 31.14 3.95 12.46
CA ARG A 358 32.55 3.58 12.62
C ARG A 358 33.29 4.47 13.61
N THR A 359 33.03 5.78 13.62
CA THR A 359 33.84 6.76 14.35
C THR A 359 33.08 7.50 15.44
N GLY A 360 31.77 7.28 15.58
CA GLY A 360 30.92 8.02 16.53
C GLY A 360 30.77 9.51 16.17
N SER A 361 30.83 9.86 14.88
CA SER A 361 30.61 11.24 14.41
C SER A 361 29.16 11.70 14.69
N ARG A 362 28.79 12.93 14.36
CA ARG A 362 27.41 13.41 14.62
C ARG A 362 26.46 12.99 13.49
N LEU A 363 25.44 12.19 13.79
CA LEU A 363 24.44 11.75 12.82
C LEU A 363 23.18 12.64 12.75
N GLY A 364 22.90 13.44 13.78
CA GLY A 364 21.64 14.19 13.88
C GLY A 364 21.40 15.23 12.77
N THR A 365 22.43 15.84 12.20
CA THR A 365 22.26 16.74 11.03
C THR A 365 21.97 15.95 9.75
N PRO A 366 22.75 14.92 9.38
CA PRO A 366 22.43 14.04 8.27
C PRO A 366 21.00 13.46 8.30
N VAL A 367 20.52 13.01 9.46
CA VAL A 367 19.14 12.49 9.60
C VAL A 367 18.09 13.57 9.32
N ARG A 368 18.29 14.78 9.85
CA ARG A 368 17.39 15.91 9.58
C ARG A 368 17.38 16.32 8.12
N THR A 369 18.55 16.32 7.48
CA THR A 369 18.65 16.61 6.05
C THR A 369 17.93 15.56 5.21
N LEU A 370 18.15 14.26 5.47
CA LEU A 370 17.45 13.18 4.78
C LEU A 370 15.93 13.34 4.92
N LEU A 371 15.45 13.55 6.14
CA LEU A 371 14.02 13.71 6.40
C LEU A 371 13.44 14.92 5.66
N LYS A 372 14.16 16.04 5.62
CA LYS A 372 13.75 17.21 4.84
C LYS A 372 13.75 16.94 3.34
N GLU A 373 14.77 16.27 2.81
CA GLU A 373 14.84 15.90 1.38
C GLU A 373 13.66 14.99 1.00
N ILE A 374 13.34 14.00 1.85
CA ILE A 374 12.12 13.19 1.68
C ILE A 374 10.89 14.10 1.67
N SER A 375 10.79 15.09 2.57
CA SER A 375 9.71 16.11 2.59
C SER A 375 9.53 16.79 1.24
N ASP A 376 10.64 17.26 0.69
CA ASP A 376 10.66 18.12 -0.47
C ASP A 376 10.31 17.30 -1.72
N GLU A 377 10.95 16.14 -1.93
CA GLU A 377 10.71 15.25 -3.07
C GLU A 377 9.25 14.86 -3.22
N LEU A 378 8.67 14.39 -2.13
CA LEU A 378 7.33 13.86 -2.15
C LEU A 378 6.30 15.02 -2.26
N SER A 379 6.69 16.27 -1.96
CA SER A 379 5.84 17.46 -2.17
C SER A 379 5.72 17.85 -3.65
N GLU A 380 6.68 17.39 -4.46
CA GLU A 380 6.69 17.55 -5.92
C GLU A 380 5.94 16.42 -6.64
N VAL A 381 5.52 15.37 -5.91
CA VAL A 381 4.77 14.24 -6.46
C VAL A 381 3.34 14.63 -6.81
N GLU A 382 2.81 14.04 -7.88
CA GLU A 382 1.41 14.24 -8.27
C GLU A 382 0.46 13.88 -7.10
N ALA A 383 -0.57 14.70 -6.91
CA ALA A 383 -1.41 14.64 -5.70
C ALA A 383 -2.10 13.27 -5.50
N ASP A 384 -2.38 12.54 -6.57
CA ASP A 384 -2.95 11.20 -6.53
C ASP A 384 -1.95 10.16 -6.00
N LEU A 385 -0.72 10.15 -6.49
CA LEU A 385 0.35 9.27 -6.00
C LEU A 385 0.73 9.59 -4.55
N SER A 386 0.76 10.88 -4.18
CA SER A 386 0.93 11.30 -2.79
C SER A 386 -0.20 10.76 -1.90
N LEU A 387 -1.47 10.91 -2.34
CA LEU A 387 -2.63 10.40 -1.60
C LEU A 387 -2.60 8.88 -1.43
N LYS A 388 -2.13 8.14 -2.44
CA LYS A 388 -1.96 6.69 -2.37
C LYS A 388 -1.02 6.29 -1.23
N LEU A 389 0.19 6.85 -1.25
CA LEU A 389 1.20 6.57 -0.25
C LEU A 389 0.69 6.91 1.17
N ILE A 390 -0.01 8.03 1.33
CA ILE A 390 -0.62 8.43 2.60
C ILE A 390 -1.66 7.42 3.06
N ASN A 391 -2.52 6.95 2.15
CA ASN A 391 -3.55 5.98 2.49
C ASN A 391 -2.94 4.66 2.94
N GLU A 392 -1.88 4.20 2.29
CA GLU A 392 -1.17 2.96 2.62
C GLU A 392 -0.42 3.06 3.94
N VAL A 393 0.35 4.13 4.15
CA VAL A 393 1.02 4.40 5.44
C VAL A 393 0.01 4.50 6.57
N ARG A 394 -1.12 5.17 6.35
CA ARG A 394 -2.17 5.28 7.36
C ARG A 394 -2.81 3.92 7.67
N ALA A 395 -3.14 3.13 6.65
CA ALA A 395 -3.70 1.80 6.85
C ALA A 395 -2.71 0.89 7.59
N PHE A 396 -1.43 0.97 7.26
CA PHE A 396 -0.36 0.25 7.94
C PHE A 396 -0.31 0.62 9.43
N LEU A 397 -0.16 1.91 9.73
CA LEU A 397 -0.09 2.38 11.12
C LEU A 397 -1.36 2.03 11.92
N GLU A 398 -2.53 2.13 11.32
CA GLU A 398 -3.77 1.77 12.02
C GLU A 398 -3.85 0.26 12.34
N ILE A 399 -3.27 -0.62 11.51
CA ILE A 399 -3.25 -2.07 11.76
C ILE A 399 -2.17 -2.44 12.79
N THR A 400 -1.02 -1.76 12.78
CA THR A 400 0.12 -2.11 13.64
C THR A 400 0.11 -1.41 14.99
N VAL A 401 -0.47 -0.21 15.09
CA VAL A 401 -0.45 0.62 16.31
C VAL A 401 -1.79 0.63 17.05
N ASP A 402 -2.92 0.41 16.36
CA ASP A 402 -4.29 0.46 16.94
C ASP A 402 -5.13 -0.77 16.52
N PRO A 403 -4.70 -2.02 16.84
CA PRO A 403 -5.39 -3.23 16.38
C PRO A 403 -6.74 -3.48 17.08
N GLU A 404 -7.02 -2.83 18.21
CA GLU A 404 -8.24 -3.06 19.01
C GLU A 404 -9.48 -2.28 18.53
N LYS A 405 -9.41 -1.57 17.39
CA LYS A 405 -10.57 -0.88 16.80
C LYS A 405 -10.96 -1.33 15.41
#